data_AF-A0A5K0VP44-F1
#
_entry.id   AF-A0A5K0VP44-F1
#
_cell.length_a   1.000
_cell.length_b   1.000
_cell.length_c   1.000
_cell.angle_alpha   90.00
_cell.angle_beta   90.00
_cell.angle_gamma   90.00
#
_symmetry.space_group_name_H-M   'P 1'
#
loop_
_entity.id
_entity.type
_entity.pdbx_description
1 polymer ?
#
loop_
_entity_poly.entity_id
_entity_poly.type
_entity_poly.pdbx_seq_one_letter_code
_entity_poly.pdbx_strand_id
1 'polypeptide(L)' 'ITEHDEGALKYLKDIKWSRIDDPKGFKLDFFFDTNPYFKNSVLTKTYHMIDDDEPILEKAIG' A
#
# COMPACT_ATOMS: atom_id res chain seq x y z
N ILE A 1 5.98 -8.97 10.32
CA ILE A 1 4.68 -9.61 10.06
C ILE A 1 4.42 -10.51 11.24
N THR A 2 3.37 -10.23 12.01
CA THR A 2 2.90 -11.03 13.16
C THR A 2 1.94 -12.12 12.70
N GLU A 3 1.64 -13.13 13.52
CA GLU A 3 0.64 -14.17 13.18
C GLU A 3 -0.73 -13.57 12.81
N HIS A 4 -1.09 -12.44 13.42
CA HIS A 4 -2.31 -11.70 13.09
C HIS A 4 -2.25 -11.11 11.67
N ASP A 5 -1.10 -10.53 11.29
CA ASP A 5 -0.86 -10.02 9.95
C ASP A 5 -0.89 -11.15 8.92
N GLU A 6 -0.30 -12.31 9.22
CA GLU A 6 -0.37 -13.49 8.35
C GLU A 6 -1.80 -13.95 8.13
N GLY A 7 -2.64 -13.89 9.17
CA GLY A 7 -4.06 -14.18 9.10
C GLY A 7 -4.81 -13.25 8.15
N ALA A 8 -4.58 -11.95 8.24
CA ALA A 8 -5.19 -10.96 7.36
C ALA A 8 -4.70 -11.07 5.91
N LEU A 9 -3.40 -11.34 5.70
CA LEU A 9 -2.79 -11.49 4.38
C LEU A 9 -3.36 -12.66 3.57
N LYS A 10 -3.96 -13.68 4.20
CA LYS A 10 -4.69 -14.75 3.50
C LYS A 10 -5.90 -14.25 2.71
N TYR A 11 -6.44 -13.09 3.06
CA TYR A 11 -7.59 -12.47 2.39
C TYR A 11 -7.16 -11.46 1.32
N LEU A 12 -5.86 -11.23 1.14
CA LEU A 12 -5.33 -10.36 0.09
C LEU A 12 -5.57 -11.00 -1.28
N LYS A 13 -6.30 -10.30 -2.14
CA LYS A 13 -6.65 -10.74 -3.48
C LYS A 13 -5.74 -10.19 -4.55
N ASP A 14 -5.38 -8.93 -4.42
CA ASP A 14 -4.64 -8.23 -5.45
C ASP A 14 -3.82 -7.09 -4.85
N ILE A 15 -2.74 -6.75 -5.51
CA ILE A 15 -1.93 -5.57 -5.22
C ILE A 15 -1.77 -4.82 -6.53
N LYS A 16 -2.32 -3.62 -6.59
CA LYS A 16 -2.14 -2.73 -7.74
C LYS A 16 -1.23 -1.59 -7.35
N TRP A 17 -0.42 -1.14 -8.30
CA TRP A 17 0.36 0.06 -8.14
C TRP A 17 0.01 1.07 -9.23
N SER A 18 0.17 2.34 -8.91
CA SER A 18 0.03 3.44 -9.88
C SER A 18 0.98 4.57 -9.52
N ARG A 19 1.46 5.27 -10.54
CA ARG A 19 2.24 6.50 -10.37
C ARG A 19 1.33 7.64 -9.92
N ILE A 20 1.89 8.52 -9.12
CA ILE A 20 1.30 9.79 -8.71
C ILE A 20 2.22 10.87 -9.26
N ASP A 21 1.65 11.81 -9.99
CA ASP A 21 2.45 12.83 -10.68
C ASP A 21 2.72 14.05 -9.79
N ASP A 22 1.81 14.39 -8.87
CA ASP A 22 1.94 15.55 -7.97
C ASP A 22 1.24 15.32 -6.60
N PRO A 23 2.00 15.22 -5.47
CA PRO A 23 3.46 15.12 -5.42
C PRO A 23 3.93 13.82 -6.07
N LYS A 24 5.09 13.87 -6.71
CA LYS A 24 5.66 12.72 -7.41
C LYS A 24 5.76 11.52 -6.49
N GLY A 25 5.37 10.35 -6.97
CA GLY A 25 5.40 9.15 -6.16
C GLY A 25 4.71 7.96 -6.80
N PHE A 26 4.41 6.98 -5.97
CA PHE A 26 3.57 5.86 -6.34
C PHE A 26 2.72 5.43 -5.15
N LYS A 27 1.58 4.83 -5.44
CA LYS A 27 0.76 4.16 -4.41
C LYS A 27 0.64 2.68 -4.69
N LEU A 28 0.49 1.91 -3.61
CA LEU A 28 0.12 0.51 -3.60
C LEU A 28 -1.28 0.39 -3.00
N ASP A 29 -2.21 -0.15 -3.77
CA ASP A 29 -3.56 -0.47 -3.35
C ASP A 29 -3.64 -1.99 -3.12
N PHE A 30 -3.82 -2.40 -1.86
CA PHE A 30 -3.95 -3.77 -1.41
C PHE A 30 -5.43 -4.12 -1.29
N PHE A 31 -5.93 -5.00 -2.13
CA PHE A 31 -7.34 -5.39 -2.18
C PHE A 31 -7.57 -6.64 -1.35
N PHE A 32 -8.48 -6.57 -0.39
CA PHE A 32 -8.83 -7.67 0.49
C PHE A 32 -10.29 -8.06 0.33
N ASP A 33 -10.57 -9.36 0.46
CA ASP A 33 -11.92 -9.83 0.74
C ASP A 33 -12.36 -9.37 2.14
N THR A 34 -13.67 -9.45 2.39
CA THR A 34 -14.21 -9.29 3.76
C THR A 34 -13.52 -10.29 4.69
N ASN A 35 -12.98 -9.79 5.80
CA ASN A 35 -12.17 -10.57 6.72
C ASN A 35 -12.42 -10.12 8.17
N PRO A 36 -12.05 -10.94 9.19
CA PRO A 36 -12.35 -10.62 10.58
C PRO A 36 -11.39 -9.59 11.22
N TYR A 37 -10.37 -9.12 10.49
CA TYR A 37 -9.30 -8.28 11.02
C TYR A 37 -9.62 -6.78 10.84
N PHE A 38 -10.19 -6.40 9.70
CA PHE A 38 -10.59 -5.03 9.40
C PHE A 38 -11.77 -4.98 8.41
N LYS A 39 -12.44 -3.82 8.36
CA LYS A 39 -13.62 -3.61 7.49
C LYS A 39 -13.25 -3.09 6.10
N ASN A 40 -12.06 -2.52 5.95
CA ASN A 40 -11.61 -1.93 4.69
C ASN A 40 -11.40 -3.01 3.64
N SER A 41 -12.01 -2.86 2.46
CA SER A 41 -11.73 -3.74 1.31
C SER A 41 -10.46 -3.34 0.56
N VAL A 42 -9.95 -2.13 0.78
CA VAL A 42 -8.72 -1.63 0.19
C VAL A 42 -7.90 -0.91 1.26
N LEU A 43 -6.63 -1.29 1.38
CA LEU A 43 -5.62 -0.53 2.11
C LEU A 43 -4.70 0.14 1.10
N THR A 44 -4.48 1.44 1.25
CA THR A 44 -3.62 2.20 0.33
C THR A 44 -2.37 2.66 1.05
N LYS A 45 -1.21 2.35 0.50
CA LYS A 45 0.07 2.91 0.92
C LYS A 45 0.60 3.85 -0.14
N THR A 46 0.84 5.10 0.23
CA THR A 46 1.37 6.13 -0.68
C THR A 46 2.80 6.46 -0.32
N TYR A 47 3.67 6.47 -1.33
CA TYR A 47 5.08 6.82 -1.24
C TYR A 47 5.35 8.06 -2.08
N HIS A 48 5.82 9.13 -1.43
CA HIS A 48 6.28 10.34 -2.12
C HIS A 48 7.78 10.22 -2.41
N MET A 49 8.18 10.64 -3.61
CA MET A 49 9.55 10.59 -4.13
C MET A 49 10.03 12.01 -4.39
N ILE A 50 11.28 12.30 -3.99
CA ILE A 50 11.88 13.63 -4.12
C ILE A 50 12.54 13.82 -5.48
N ASP A 51 13.08 12.76 -6.11
CA ASP A 51 13.77 12.85 -7.41
C ASP A 51 13.75 11.54 -8.24
N ASP A 52 13.98 11.63 -9.55
CA ASP A 52 14.03 10.47 -10.48
C ASP A 52 15.37 9.73 -10.47
N ASP A 53 16.48 10.43 -10.22
CA ASP A 53 17.83 9.88 -10.38
C ASP A 53 18.28 9.06 -9.16
N GLU A 54 17.80 9.41 -7.96
CA GLU A 54 17.96 8.62 -6.75
C GLU A 54 16.60 8.51 -6.03
N PRO A 55 15.98 7.32 -5.98
CA PRO A 55 14.69 7.17 -5.33
C PRO A 55 14.83 7.29 -3.81
N ILE A 56 14.78 8.51 -3.32
CA ILE A 56 14.70 8.81 -1.89
C ILE A 56 13.22 8.83 -1.50
N LEU A 57 12.83 7.88 -0.65
CA LEU A 57 11.50 7.85 -0.03
C LEU A 57 11.39 9.01 0.96
N GLU A 58 10.62 10.04 0.62
CA GLU A 58 10.41 11.19 1.48
C GLU A 58 9.49 10.85 2.66
N LYS A 59 8.39 10.15 2.33
CA LYS A 59 7.30 9.91 3.26
C LYS A 59 6.51 8.68 2.84
N ALA A 60 6.15 7.86 3.82
CA ALA A 60 5.21 6.76 3.66
C ALA A 60 3.93 7.07 4.42
N ILE A 61 2.80 7.11 3.73
CA ILE A 61 1.48 7.42 4.30
C ILE A 61 0.60 6.18 4.17
N GLY A 62 -0.01 5.78 5.29
CA GLY A 62 -0.91 4.63 5.40
C GLY A 62 -0.69 3.87 6.69
#